data_AF-A0AA39A446-F1
#
_entry.id   AF-A0AA39A446-F1
#
_cell.length_a   1.000
_cell.length_b   1.000
_cell.length_c   1.000
_cell.angle_alpha   90.00
_cell.angle_beta   90.00
_cell.angle_gamma   90.00
#
_symmetry.space_group_name_H-M   'P 1'
#
loop_
_entity.id
_entity.type
_entity.pdbx_description
1 polymer ?
#
loop_
_entity_poly.entity_id
_entity_poly.type
_entity_poly.pdbx_seq_one_letter_code
_entity_poly.pdbx_strand_id
1 'polypeptide(L)'
;MVVTCTTKSSEDYDRASELKAFDESKAGVKGLVDAGVSKVPRMFIQPPDDSRNCNNQFKFPVIDLHGMDSDPIRRKKIVEMVREASETWGFFTVVNHGIPVSVLEEMLDGARRFYEQDNEVKKEFYTRDLTRKVAYNSNFDLYVSKAANWRDTFYCLMAPHPLNPQELPATCRDILMGYKEQTMRLGLKLLELMSEAVGLNSNHLKDMDCAEGLAILCHYYPACPQPELTMGTTKHSDDDFLTILLQDQIGGLQVLHQDQWVDVPPVPGALVINVGDLLQVNFSVL
;
A
#
# COMPACT_ATOMS: atom_id res chain seq x y z
N MET A 1 4.01 -17.15 -53.80
CA MET A 1 3.00 -16.24 -53.22
C MET A 1 3.32 -16.15 -51.73
N VAL A 2 4.16 -15.19 -51.35
CA VAL A 2 4.54 -14.97 -49.95
C VAL A 2 3.50 -14.02 -49.39
N VAL A 3 2.63 -14.52 -48.52
CA VAL A 3 1.73 -13.67 -47.74
C VAL A 3 2.58 -13.09 -46.61
N THR A 4 3.15 -11.92 -46.85
CA THR A 4 3.73 -11.10 -45.80
C THR A 4 2.58 -10.55 -44.94
N CYS A 5 2.41 -11.14 -43.76
CA CYS A 5 1.55 -10.58 -42.72
C CYS A 5 2.20 -9.27 -42.25
N THR A 6 1.72 -8.15 -42.77
CA THR A 6 2.11 -6.82 -42.31
C THR A 6 1.60 -6.61 -40.89
N THR A 7 2.50 -6.68 -39.92
CA THR A 7 2.32 -6.11 -38.60
C THR A 7 2.01 -4.62 -38.77
N LYS A 8 0.78 -4.19 -38.44
CA LYS A 8 0.41 -2.77 -38.43
C LYS A 8 1.38 -1.99 -37.55
N SER A 9 2.00 -0.96 -38.12
CA SER A 9 2.95 -0.06 -37.49
C SER A 9 2.32 0.70 -36.31
N SER A 10 3.17 1.03 -35.34
CA SER A 10 2.89 1.72 -34.08
C SER A 10 2.80 3.25 -34.22
N GLU A 11 2.29 3.79 -35.33
CA GLU A 11 2.46 5.20 -35.68
C GLU A 11 1.38 6.17 -35.15
N ASP A 12 0.35 5.68 -34.47
CA ASP A 12 -0.83 6.51 -34.12
C ASP A 12 -1.24 6.47 -32.63
N TYR A 13 -0.32 6.06 -31.74
CA TYR A 13 -0.60 6.04 -30.31
C TYR A 13 -0.20 7.35 -29.62
N ASP A 14 -1.19 8.22 -29.44
CA ASP A 14 -1.05 9.42 -28.61
C ASP A 14 -1.35 9.09 -27.14
N ARG A 15 -0.31 8.68 -26.41
CA ARG A 15 -0.38 8.41 -24.97
C ARG A 15 -0.83 9.65 -24.19
N ALA A 16 -0.42 10.85 -24.59
CA ALA A 16 -0.72 12.05 -23.84
C ALA A 16 -2.23 12.34 -23.87
N SER A 17 -2.86 12.18 -25.03
CA SER A 17 -4.31 12.30 -25.16
C SER A 17 -5.07 11.20 -24.40
N GLU A 18 -4.58 9.95 -24.41
CA GLU A 18 -5.20 8.85 -23.64
C GLU A 18 -5.15 9.13 -22.12
N LEU A 19 -3.99 9.51 -21.59
CA LEU A 19 -3.82 9.87 -20.17
C LEU A 19 -4.73 11.03 -19.78
N LYS A 20 -4.77 12.09 -20.61
CA LYS A 20 -5.59 13.27 -20.35
C LYS A 20 -7.08 12.91 -20.32
N ALA A 21 -7.58 12.15 -21.29
CA ALA A 21 -8.98 11.73 -21.32
C ALA A 21 -9.35 10.85 -20.12
N PHE A 22 -8.46 9.95 -19.72
CA PHE A 22 -8.64 9.13 -18.53
C PHE A 22 -8.70 9.98 -17.25
N ASP A 23 -7.78 10.92 -17.10
CA ASP A 23 -7.70 11.79 -15.93
C ASP A 23 -8.90 12.76 -15.84
N GLU A 24 -9.32 13.34 -16.96
CA GLU A 24 -10.49 14.23 -17.04
C GLU A 24 -11.81 13.50 -16.77
N SER A 25 -11.86 12.18 -16.99
CA SER A 25 -13.04 11.36 -16.64
C SER A 25 -13.29 11.31 -15.13
N LYS A 26 -12.20 11.41 -14.33
CA LYS A 26 -12.18 11.30 -12.88
C LYS A 26 -12.82 10.01 -12.32
N ALA A 27 -13.03 9.02 -13.18
CA ALA A 27 -13.72 7.77 -12.84
C ALA A 27 -12.77 6.68 -12.36
N GLY A 28 -11.47 6.86 -12.63
CA GLY A 28 -10.41 5.92 -12.31
C GLY A 28 -10.54 4.58 -13.03
N VAL A 29 -9.74 3.61 -12.59
CA VAL A 29 -9.72 2.25 -13.13
C VAL A 29 -11.04 1.54 -12.85
N LYS A 30 -11.65 1.77 -11.68
CA LYS A 30 -12.98 1.21 -11.37
C LYS A 30 -14.02 1.64 -12.39
N GLY A 31 -14.02 2.91 -12.80
CA GLY A 31 -14.90 3.41 -13.85
C GLY A 31 -14.71 2.73 -15.21
N LEU A 32 -13.48 2.34 -15.57
CA LEU A 32 -13.23 1.55 -16.79
C LEU A 32 -13.85 0.14 -16.69
N VAL A 33 -13.72 -0.50 -15.51
CA VAL A 33 -14.31 -1.82 -15.27
C VAL A 33 -15.84 -1.76 -15.28
N ASP A 34 -16.43 -0.75 -14.63
CA ASP A 34 -17.88 -0.54 -14.60
C ASP A 34 -18.45 -0.27 -16.01
N ALA A 35 -17.65 0.33 -16.90
CA ALA A 35 -17.98 0.53 -18.31
C ALA A 35 -17.82 -0.74 -19.19
N GLY A 36 -17.41 -1.87 -18.61
CA GLY A 36 -17.32 -3.15 -19.30
C GLY A 36 -16.07 -3.30 -20.17
N VAL A 37 -14.95 -2.69 -19.79
CA VAL A 37 -13.69 -2.79 -20.54
C VAL A 37 -13.25 -4.26 -20.70
N SER A 38 -13.02 -4.69 -21.94
CA SER A 38 -12.62 -6.07 -22.26
C SER A 38 -11.13 -6.23 -22.52
N LYS A 39 -10.37 -5.13 -22.62
CA LYS A 39 -8.93 -5.10 -22.87
C LYS A 39 -8.27 -3.99 -22.08
N VAL A 40 -7.09 -4.24 -21.56
CA VAL A 40 -6.34 -3.23 -20.81
C VAL A 40 -5.90 -2.11 -21.78
N PRO A 41 -6.24 -0.83 -21.52
CA PRO A 41 -5.75 0.30 -22.31
C PRO A 41 -4.23 0.38 -22.34
N ARG A 42 -3.65 0.90 -23.43
CA ARG A 42 -2.20 0.86 -23.65
C ARG A 42 -1.41 1.56 -22.57
N MET A 43 -1.93 2.65 -21.98
CA MET A 43 -1.29 3.35 -20.88
C MET A 43 -1.03 2.50 -19.63
N PHE A 44 -1.74 1.38 -19.43
CA PHE A 44 -1.56 0.47 -18.28
C PHE A 44 -0.70 -0.76 -18.61
N ILE A 45 -0.33 -0.95 -19.88
CA ILE A 45 0.47 -2.12 -20.29
C ILE A 45 1.91 -1.90 -19.82
N GLN A 46 2.37 -2.79 -18.93
CA GLN A 46 3.72 -2.75 -18.40
C GLN A 46 4.72 -3.26 -19.44
N PRO A 47 5.95 -2.71 -19.47
CA PRO A 47 7.01 -3.27 -20.30
C PRO A 47 7.30 -4.72 -19.87
N PRO A 48 7.79 -5.57 -20.78
CA PRO A 48 8.20 -6.93 -20.42
C PRO A 48 9.19 -6.90 -19.25
N ASP A 49 8.88 -7.66 -18.20
CA ASP A 49 9.77 -7.90 -17.07
C ASP A 49 10.02 -9.41 -16.97
N ASP A 50 11.30 -9.80 -17.07
CA ASP A 50 11.78 -11.18 -17.01
C ASP A 50 11.85 -11.73 -15.57
N SER A 51 11.58 -10.90 -14.56
CA SER A 51 11.72 -11.26 -13.14
C SER A 51 10.60 -12.11 -12.55
N ARG A 52 9.70 -12.70 -13.36
CA ARG A 52 8.51 -13.44 -12.88
C ARG A 52 8.76 -14.84 -12.30
N ASN A 53 9.89 -15.05 -11.62
CA ASN A 53 10.12 -16.27 -10.86
C ASN A 53 9.61 -16.09 -9.43
N CYS A 54 8.38 -16.56 -9.18
CA CYS A 54 7.82 -16.67 -7.84
C CYS A 54 8.29 -17.97 -7.20
N ASN A 55 8.91 -17.90 -6.02
CA ASN A 55 9.37 -19.07 -5.28
C ASN A 55 8.61 -19.23 -3.96
N ASN A 56 7.81 -20.30 -3.87
CA ASN A 56 6.97 -20.59 -2.70
C ASN A 56 7.71 -21.35 -1.59
N GLN A 57 9.02 -21.52 -1.68
CA GLN A 57 9.80 -22.23 -0.64
C GLN A 57 10.16 -21.35 0.56
N PHE A 58 10.07 -20.03 0.43
CA PHE A 58 10.39 -19.15 1.53
C PHE A 58 9.31 -19.14 2.60
N LYS A 59 9.74 -19.04 3.86
CA LYS A 59 8.86 -18.84 5.00
C LYS A 59 8.88 -17.37 5.37
N PHE A 60 7.83 -16.66 4.99
CA PHE A 60 7.68 -15.25 5.34
C PHE A 60 7.61 -15.10 6.87
N PRO A 61 8.34 -14.14 7.49
CA PRO A 61 8.37 -14.02 8.94
C PRO A 61 7.00 -13.65 9.53
N VAL A 62 6.61 -14.32 10.61
CA VAL A 62 5.39 -14.03 11.36
C VAL A 62 5.77 -13.81 12.82
N ILE A 63 5.40 -12.66 13.37
CA ILE A 63 5.73 -12.21 14.72
C ILE A 63 4.45 -12.07 15.54
N ASP A 64 4.34 -12.87 16.59
CA ASP A 64 3.24 -12.80 17.54
C ASP A 64 3.56 -11.78 18.66
N LEU A 65 2.79 -10.69 18.72
CA LEU A 65 2.97 -9.61 19.70
C LEU A 65 2.31 -9.89 21.07
N HIS A 66 1.66 -11.04 21.24
CA HIS A 66 1.06 -11.42 22.51
C HIS A 66 2.10 -11.41 23.64
N GLY A 67 1.76 -10.72 24.73
CA GLY A 67 2.59 -10.62 25.94
C GLY A 67 3.73 -9.59 25.87
N MET A 68 3.85 -8.81 24.77
CA MET A 68 4.96 -7.85 24.62
C MET A 68 5.04 -6.78 25.74
N ASP A 69 3.90 -6.43 26.33
CA ASP A 69 3.81 -5.38 27.36
C ASP A 69 3.85 -5.94 28.80
N SER A 70 3.66 -7.26 28.97
CA SER A 70 3.48 -7.87 30.31
C SER A 70 4.61 -8.83 30.71
N ASP A 71 5.37 -9.36 29.75
CA ASP A 71 6.48 -10.28 30.02
C ASP A 71 7.79 -9.75 29.38
N PRO A 72 8.77 -9.30 30.19
CA PRO A 72 10.06 -8.82 29.70
C PRO A 72 10.86 -9.86 28.91
N ILE A 73 10.74 -11.16 29.27
CA ILE A 73 11.41 -12.25 28.54
C ILE A 73 10.76 -12.41 27.17
N ARG A 74 9.43 -12.31 27.11
CA ARG A 74 8.69 -12.33 25.84
C ARG A 74 9.05 -11.12 24.97
N ARG A 75 9.09 -9.92 25.54
CA ARG A 75 9.49 -8.69 24.82
C ARG A 75 10.87 -8.85 24.20
N LYS A 76 11.86 -9.31 24.95
CA LYS A 76 13.23 -9.53 24.42
C LYS A 76 13.24 -10.49 23.23
N LYS A 77 12.44 -11.56 23.27
CA LYS A 77 12.32 -12.48 22.11
C LYS A 77 11.66 -11.81 20.92
N ILE A 78 10.64 -10.98 21.14
CA ILE A 78 9.95 -10.23 20.08
C ILE A 78 10.93 -9.25 19.43
N VAL A 79 11.71 -8.52 20.22
CA VAL A 79 12.74 -7.60 19.73
C VAL A 79 13.75 -8.32 18.84
N GLU A 80 14.22 -9.50 19.22
CA GLU A 80 15.15 -10.30 18.40
C GLU A 80 14.50 -10.74 17.07
N MET A 81 13.25 -11.20 17.10
CA MET A 81 12.52 -11.58 15.88
C MET A 81 12.30 -10.37 14.95
N VAL A 82 12.00 -9.20 15.52
CA VAL A 82 11.88 -7.94 14.76
C VAL A 82 13.22 -7.55 14.14
N ARG A 83 14.33 -7.64 14.90
CA ARG A 83 15.69 -7.42 14.37
C ARG A 83 15.96 -8.33 13.17
N GLU A 84 15.82 -9.64 13.36
CA GLU A 84 16.12 -10.63 12.33
C GLU A 84 15.28 -10.40 11.07
N ALA A 85 13.97 -10.20 11.22
CA ALA A 85 13.08 -9.97 10.09
C ALA A 85 13.37 -8.65 9.36
N SER A 86 13.63 -7.56 10.10
CA SER A 86 13.98 -6.28 9.49
C SER A 86 15.31 -6.35 8.72
N GLU A 87 16.33 -7.03 9.25
CA GLU A 87 17.65 -7.15 8.60
C GLU A 87 17.65 -8.07 7.37
N THR A 88 16.89 -9.16 7.43
CA THR A 88 16.94 -10.21 6.39
C THR A 88 15.84 -10.05 5.34
N TRP A 89 14.67 -9.55 5.73
CA TRP A 89 13.50 -9.41 4.87
C TRP A 89 13.13 -7.96 4.60
N GLY A 90 13.32 -7.06 5.57
CA GLY A 90 12.71 -5.73 5.56
C GLY A 90 11.17 -5.77 5.72
N PHE A 91 10.60 -6.95 5.90
CA PHE A 91 9.17 -7.24 5.91
C PHE A 91 8.84 -8.35 6.93
N PHE A 92 7.69 -8.25 7.59
CA PHE A 92 7.14 -9.33 8.42
C PHE A 92 5.65 -9.16 8.66
N THR A 93 4.95 -10.27 8.94
CA THR A 93 3.56 -10.25 9.40
C THR A 93 3.52 -10.15 10.92
N VAL A 94 2.60 -9.35 11.48
CA VAL A 94 2.30 -9.33 12.91
C VAL A 94 0.91 -9.89 13.20
N VAL A 95 0.81 -10.66 14.28
CA VAL A 95 -0.46 -11.17 14.83
C VAL A 95 -0.57 -10.82 16.32
N ASN A 96 -1.79 -10.88 16.87
CA ASN A 96 -2.07 -10.48 18.26
C ASN A 96 -1.57 -9.07 18.60
N HIS A 97 -1.62 -8.15 17.63
CA HIS A 97 -1.14 -6.77 17.75
C HIS A 97 -2.06 -5.84 18.57
N GLY A 98 -3.21 -6.35 19.02
CA GLY A 98 -4.13 -5.65 19.93
C GLY A 98 -5.19 -4.77 19.25
N ILE A 99 -5.18 -4.65 17.92
CA ILE A 99 -6.27 -4.01 17.18
C ILE A 99 -7.40 -5.04 17.01
N PRO A 100 -8.66 -4.72 17.41
CA PRO A 100 -9.77 -5.66 17.24
C PRO A 100 -9.98 -6.01 15.76
N VAL A 101 -10.24 -7.28 15.47
CA VAL A 101 -10.49 -7.77 14.10
C VAL A 101 -11.66 -7.01 13.44
N SER A 102 -12.69 -6.67 14.21
CA SER A 102 -13.83 -5.90 13.71
C SER A 102 -13.42 -4.52 13.17
N VAL A 103 -12.41 -3.87 13.76
CA VAL A 103 -11.89 -2.58 13.26
C VAL A 103 -11.19 -2.76 11.92
N LEU A 104 -10.46 -3.86 11.72
CA LEU A 104 -9.81 -4.18 10.46
C LEU A 104 -10.86 -4.49 9.36
N GLU A 105 -11.85 -5.31 9.69
CA GLU A 105 -12.94 -5.66 8.77
C GLU A 105 -13.78 -4.44 8.37
N GLU A 106 -14.12 -3.58 9.34
CA GLU A 106 -14.81 -2.31 9.08
C GLU A 106 -13.98 -1.37 8.22
N MET A 107 -12.65 -1.33 8.38
CA MET A 107 -11.78 -0.52 7.54
C MET A 107 -11.80 -0.98 6.08
N LEU A 108 -11.66 -2.29 5.83
CA LEU A 108 -11.76 -2.86 4.48
C LEU A 108 -13.14 -2.60 3.86
N ASP A 109 -14.22 -2.77 4.62
CA ASP A 109 -15.58 -2.49 4.17
C ASP A 109 -15.82 -1.00 3.91
N GLY A 110 -15.30 -0.12 4.78
CA GLY A 110 -15.38 1.32 4.62
C GLY A 110 -14.67 1.81 3.35
N ALA A 111 -13.46 1.29 3.09
CA ALA A 111 -12.76 1.54 1.83
C ALA A 111 -13.60 1.07 0.63
N ARG A 112 -14.11 -0.16 0.65
CA ARG A 112 -14.98 -0.69 -0.42
C ARG A 112 -16.21 0.19 -0.64
N ARG A 113 -16.89 0.59 0.45
CA ARG A 113 -18.07 1.46 0.40
C ARG A 113 -17.78 2.78 -0.28
N PHE A 114 -16.61 3.38 -0.10
CA PHE A 114 -16.19 4.58 -0.84
C PHE A 114 -16.08 4.31 -2.34
N TYR A 115 -15.41 3.22 -2.75
CA TYR A 115 -15.17 2.93 -4.16
C TYR A 115 -16.40 2.48 -4.94
N GLU A 116 -17.36 1.85 -4.27
CA GLU A 116 -18.63 1.41 -4.85
C GLU A 116 -19.70 2.52 -4.90
N GLN A 117 -19.40 3.75 -4.47
CA GLN A 117 -20.31 4.88 -4.66
C GLN A 117 -20.39 5.31 -6.14
N ASP A 118 -21.47 6.01 -6.45
CA ASP A 118 -21.62 6.72 -7.73
C ASP A 118 -20.41 7.62 -8.01
N ASN A 119 -20.01 7.64 -9.28
CA ASN A 119 -18.84 8.39 -9.73
C ASN A 119 -18.92 9.89 -9.38
N GLU A 120 -20.11 10.48 -9.43
CA GLU A 120 -20.31 11.90 -9.09
C GLU A 120 -19.94 12.22 -7.64
N VAL A 121 -20.14 11.29 -6.70
CA VAL A 121 -19.73 11.48 -5.30
C VAL A 121 -18.21 11.36 -5.16
N LYS A 122 -17.60 10.36 -5.80
CA LYS A 122 -16.13 10.18 -5.76
C LYS A 122 -15.38 11.34 -6.42
N LYS A 123 -15.95 11.93 -7.47
CA LYS A 123 -15.39 13.09 -8.19
C LYS A 123 -15.14 14.31 -7.32
N GLU A 124 -15.88 14.49 -6.24
CA GLU A 124 -15.67 15.58 -5.28
C GLU A 124 -14.30 15.49 -4.59
N PHE A 125 -13.78 14.29 -4.43
CA PHE A 125 -12.47 14.01 -3.85
C PHE A 125 -11.38 13.94 -4.93
N TYR A 126 -11.74 13.92 -6.22
CA TYR A 126 -10.78 13.70 -7.29
C TYR A 126 -9.85 14.89 -7.48
N THR A 127 -8.56 14.70 -7.23
CA THR A 127 -7.56 15.76 -7.39
C THR A 127 -6.15 15.23 -7.59
N ARG A 128 -5.34 16.01 -8.31
CA ARG A 128 -3.89 15.85 -8.43
C ARG A 128 -3.10 16.94 -7.68
N ASP A 129 -3.81 17.83 -6.98
CA ASP A 129 -3.19 18.84 -6.11
C ASP A 129 -2.61 18.18 -4.86
N LEU A 130 -1.28 18.13 -4.80
CA LEU A 130 -0.53 17.52 -3.71
C LEU A 130 -0.63 18.29 -2.38
N THR A 131 -1.19 19.50 -2.37
CA THR A 131 -1.43 20.27 -1.14
C THR A 131 -2.69 19.83 -0.40
N ARG A 132 -3.55 19.04 -1.06
CA ARG A 132 -4.79 18.53 -0.48
C ARG A 132 -4.50 17.41 0.51
N LYS A 133 -5.03 17.55 1.73
CA LYS A 133 -4.93 16.50 2.76
C LYS A 133 -5.79 15.28 2.46
N VAL A 134 -6.83 15.42 1.63
CA VAL A 134 -7.71 14.32 1.21
C VAL A 134 -7.82 14.36 -0.30
N ALA A 135 -7.54 13.22 -0.94
CA ALA A 135 -7.53 13.09 -2.38
C ALA A 135 -7.97 11.69 -2.81
N TYR A 136 -8.65 11.62 -3.95
CA TYR A 136 -8.88 10.41 -4.72
C TYR A 136 -8.23 10.62 -6.09
N ASN A 137 -7.46 9.65 -6.58
CA ASN A 137 -7.01 9.62 -7.96
C ASN A 137 -6.54 8.21 -8.36
N SER A 138 -6.22 8.04 -9.64
CA SER A 138 -5.51 6.88 -10.13
C SER A 138 -4.09 7.30 -10.48
N ASN A 139 -3.11 6.67 -9.83
CA ASN A 139 -1.67 6.89 -9.99
C ASN A 139 -1.21 8.33 -9.69
N PHE A 140 -0.44 8.52 -8.61
CA PHE A 140 0.13 9.82 -8.26
C PHE A 140 1.06 10.37 -9.36
N ASP A 141 1.75 9.48 -10.06
CA ASP A 141 2.78 9.71 -11.07
C ASP A 141 2.28 9.51 -12.51
N LEU A 142 0.96 9.56 -12.75
CA LEU A 142 0.31 9.20 -14.03
C LEU A 142 1.02 9.76 -15.28
N TYR A 143 1.41 11.02 -15.23
CA TYR A 143 2.03 11.75 -16.35
C TYR A 143 3.54 11.56 -16.48
N VAL A 144 4.20 10.99 -15.47
CA VAL A 144 5.65 10.78 -15.41
C VAL A 144 5.99 9.32 -15.69
N SER A 145 5.19 8.39 -15.16
CA SER A 145 5.44 6.96 -15.29
C SER A 145 5.26 6.46 -16.71
N LYS A 146 6.06 5.45 -17.08
CA LYS A 146 6.03 4.82 -18.41
C LYS A 146 4.72 4.07 -18.66
N ALA A 147 4.19 3.43 -17.62
CA ALA A 147 2.91 2.76 -17.60
C ALA A 147 2.21 3.05 -16.26
N ALA A 148 0.91 3.28 -16.31
CA ALA A 148 0.08 3.44 -15.13
C ALA A 148 -0.20 2.07 -14.48
N ASN A 149 -0.46 2.07 -13.18
CA ASN A 149 -0.91 0.90 -12.44
C ASN A 149 -2.42 0.73 -12.54
N TRP A 150 -2.88 -0.52 -12.58
CA TRP A 150 -4.29 -0.91 -12.53
C TRP A 150 -4.84 -0.80 -11.09
N ARG A 151 -4.83 0.42 -10.56
CA ARG A 151 -5.36 0.74 -9.23
C ARG A 151 -5.93 2.14 -9.15
N ASP A 152 -6.80 2.29 -8.17
CA ASP A 152 -7.33 3.55 -7.70
C ASP A 152 -6.89 3.77 -6.24
N THR A 153 -6.63 5.02 -5.84
CA THR A 153 -6.13 5.34 -4.50
C THR A 153 -6.92 6.49 -3.88
N PHE A 154 -7.42 6.26 -2.67
CA PHE A 154 -7.94 7.27 -1.77
C PHE A 154 -6.87 7.50 -0.71
N TYR A 155 -6.45 8.76 -0.60
CA TYR A 155 -5.36 9.21 0.25
C TYR A 155 -5.88 10.19 1.28
N CYS A 156 -5.42 10.04 2.52
CA CYS A 156 -5.64 11.03 3.56
C CYS A 156 -4.42 11.23 4.46
N LEU A 157 -3.99 12.50 4.58
CA LEU A 157 -2.98 12.94 5.53
C LEU A 157 -3.65 13.23 6.88
N MET A 158 -3.39 12.38 7.86
CA MET A 158 -4.07 12.34 9.15
C MET A 158 -3.30 13.03 10.28
N ALA A 159 -1.99 13.18 10.12
CA ALA A 159 -1.05 13.82 11.05
C ALA A 159 0.11 14.45 10.24
N PRO A 160 0.89 15.41 10.78
CA PRO A 160 0.89 15.91 12.18
C PRO A 160 -0.27 16.86 12.49
N HIS A 161 -0.79 17.56 11.49
CA HIS A 161 -1.90 18.50 11.69
C HIS A 161 -3.25 17.78 11.59
N PRO A 162 -4.12 17.88 12.61
CA PRO A 162 -5.45 17.28 12.55
C PRO A 162 -6.20 17.68 11.28
N LEU A 163 -6.77 16.68 10.60
CA LEU A 163 -7.74 16.88 9.53
C LEU A 163 -9.10 17.20 10.17
N ASN A 164 -9.88 18.12 9.58
CA ASN A 164 -11.28 18.23 9.94
C ASN A 164 -12.01 16.96 9.45
N PRO A 165 -12.63 16.13 10.32
CA PRO A 165 -13.28 14.89 9.88
C PRO A 165 -14.35 15.09 8.79
N GLN A 166 -14.94 16.28 8.70
CA GLN A 166 -15.91 16.61 7.65
C GLN A 166 -15.30 16.62 6.23
N GLU A 167 -13.98 16.74 6.10
CA GLU A 167 -13.25 16.61 4.84
C GLU A 167 -13.14 15.16 4.34
N LEU A 168 -13.42 14.17 5.21
CA LEU A 168 -13.43 12.75 4.83
C LEU A 168 -14.77 12.34 4.23
N PRO A 169 -14.79 11.35 3.31
CA PRO A 169 -16.02 10.78 2.78
C PRO A 169 -16.92 10.28 3.90
N ALA A 170 -18.18 10.69 3.88
CA ALA A 170 -19.14 10.37 4.94
C ALA A 170 -19.31 8.85 5.13
N THR A 171 -19.11 8.06 4.08
CA THR A 171 -19.25 6.59 4.08
C THR A 171 -18.20 5.86 4.92
N CYS A 172 -17.01 6.45 5.10
CA CYS A 172 -15.89 5.82 5.81
C CYS A 172 -15.23 6.73 6.86
N ARG A 173 -15.76 7.93 7.11
CA ARG A 173 -15.19 8.93 8.03
C ARG A 173 -14.90 8.39 9.43
N ASP A 174 -15.91 7.89 10.13
CA ASP A 174 -15.75 7.48 11.53
C ASP A 174 -14.88 6.22 11.65
N ILE A 175 -14.97 5.35 10.63
CA ILE A 175 -14.15 4.14 10.48
C ILE A 175 -12.67 4.53 10.34
N LEU A 176 -12.34 5.45 9.44
CA LEU A 176 -10.98 5.97 9.25
C LEU A 176 -10.43 6.58 10.53
N MET A 177 -11.24 7.35 11.26
CA MET A 177 -10.82 7.97 12.52
C MET A 177 -10.58 6.94 13.63
N GLY A 178 -11.43 5.91 13.72
CA GLY A 178 -11.24 4.79 14.65
C GLY A 178 -10.01 3.95 14.31
N TYR A 179 -9.82 3.63 13.03
CA TYR A 179 -8.66 2.89 12.53
C TYR A 179 -7.36 3.68 12.76
N LYS A 180 -7.35 4.98 12.47
CA LYS A 180 -6.23 5.89 12.72
C LYS A 180 -5.72 5.76 14.16
N GLU A 181 -6.60 5.85 15.15
CA GLU A 181 -6.21 5.78 16.57
C GLU A 181 -5.55 4.45 16.92
N GLN A 182 -6.09 3.34 16.43
CA GLN A 182 -5.54 2.01 16.66
C GLN A 182 -4.18 1.83 15.99
N THR A 183 -4.07 2.24 14.73
CA THR A 183 -2.83 2.11 13.93
C THR A 183 -1.72 3.02 14.45
N MET A 184 -2.03 4.23 14.93
CA MET A 184 -1.04 5.10 15.59
C MET A 184 -0.47 4.45 16.85
N ARG A 185 -1.32 3.86 17.69
CA ARG A 185 -0.87 3.16 18.90
C ARG A 185 0.03 1.97 18.55
N LEU A 186 -0.31 1.21 17.52
CA LEU A 186 0.51 0.10 17.04
C LEU A 186 1.84 0.59 16.45
N GLY A 187 1.82 1.61 15.60
CA GLY A 187 3.02 2.21 15.02
C GLY A 187 4.02 2.68 16.08
N LEU A 188 3.53 3.35 17.13
CA LEU A 188 4.34 3.74 18.28
C LEU A 188 4.99 2.53 18.97
N LYS A 189 4.25 1.44 19.16
CA LYS A 189 4.80 0.20 19.76
C LYS A 189 5.84 -0.46 18.86
N LEU A 190 5.62 -0.49 17.55
CA LEU A 190 6.57 -1.04 16.58
C LEU A 190 7.87 -0.23 16.57
N LEU A 191 7.80 1.10 16.63
CA LEU A 191 8.99 1.96 16.74
C LEU A 191 9.79 1.73 18.03
N GLU A 192 9.13 1.37 19.14
CA GLU A 192 9.86 0.95 20.35
C GLU A 192 10.64 -0.34 20.11
N LEU A 193 9.98 -1.34 19.52
CA LEU A 193 10.61 -2.62 19.21
C LEU A 193 11.78 -2.45 18.24
N MET A 194 11.65 -1.56 17.25
CA MET A 194 12.73 -1.23 16.31
C MET A 194 13.91 -0.52 17.01
N SER A 195 13.63 0.40 17.93
CA SER A 195 14.67 1.09 18.70
C SER A 195 15.45 0.09 19.57
N GLU A 196 14.75 -0.79 20.27
CA GLU A 196 15.37 -1.86 21.07
C GLU A 196 16.10 -2.88 20.18
N ALA A 197 15.56 -3.16 18.99
CA ALA A 197 16.16 -4.08 18.03
C ALA A 197 17.53 -3.59 17.58
N VAL A 198 17.81 -2.29 17.54
CA VAL A 198 19.17 -1.78 17.25
C VAL A 198 19.99 -1.45 18.52
N GLY A 199 19.51 -1.83 19.70
CA GLY A 199 20.22 -1.64 20.97
C GLY A 199 20.09 -0.24 21.57
N LEU A 200 19.12 0.55 21.11
CA LEU A 200 18.84 1.90 21.62
C LEU A 200 17.76 1.87 22.72
N ASN A 201 17.54 3.03 23.34
CA ASN A 201 16.42 3.23 24.25
C ASN A 201 15.09 3.02 23.49
N SER A 202 14.09 2.41 24.12
CA SER A 202 12.79 2.13 23.51
C SER A 202 12.11 3.37 22.91
N ASN A 203 12.34 4.56 23.46
CA ASN A 203 11.71 5.78 22.96
C ASN A 203 12.54 6.49 21.88
N HIS A 204 13.72 6.01 21.51
CA HIS A 204 14.65 6.74 20.65
C HIS A 204 14.02 7.25 19.33
N LEU A 205 13.37 6.36 18.57
CA LEU A 205 12.72 6.76 17.31
C LEU A 205 11.49 7.65 17.54
N LYS A 206 10.81 7.53 18.67
CA LYS A 206 9.70 8.43 19.03
C LYS A 206 10.20 9.83 19.35
N ASP A 207 11.30 9.91 20.09
CA ASP A 207 11.93 11.17 20.49
C ASP A 207 12.59 11.88 19.28
N MET A 208 12.80 11.16 18.18
CA MET A 208 13.19 11.68 16.86
C MET A 208 11.98 12.03 15.97
N ASP A 209 10.77 12.08 16.52
CA ASP A 209 9.55 12.45 15.81
C ASP A 209 9.20 11.53 14.61
N CYS A 210 9.73 10.30 14.58
CA CYS A 210 9.49 9.34 13.49
C CYS A 210 8.01 8.88 13.38
N ALA A 211 7.18 9.21 14.38
CA ALA A 211 5.75 8.91 14.43
C ALA A 211 4.84 10.14 14.21
N GLU A 212 5.39 11.33 13.92
CA GLU A 212 4.58 12.54 13.78
C GLU A 212 3.69 12.53 12.52
N GLY A 213 4.20 11.92 11.44
CA GLY A 213 3.48 11.78 10.18
C GLY A 213 2.59 10.54 10.18
N LEU A 214 1.36 10.69 9.67
CA LEU A 214 0.52 9.56 9.31
C LEU A 214 -0.26 9.87 8.05
N ALA A 215 -0.02 9.08 7.01
CA ALA A 215 -0.89 8.99 5.85
C ALA A 215 -1.59 7.63 5.85
N ILE A 216 -2.86 7.61 5.42
CA ILE A 216 -3.59 6.38 5.15
C ILE A 216 -3.94 6.36 3.67
N LEU A 217 -3.50 5.30 3.00
CA LEU A 217 -3.81 5.01 1.61
C LEU A 217 -4.76 3.82 1.57
N CYS A 218 -5.97 4.04 1.06
CA CYS A 218 -6.87 2.96 0.70
C CYS A 218 -6.65 2.68 -0.79
N HIS A 219 -6.05 1.54 -1.12
CA HIS A 219 -5.92 1.11 -2.50
C HIS A 219 -7.09 0.21 -2.90
N TYR A 220 -7.58 0.40 -4.12
CA TYR A 220 -8.61 -0.44 -4.71
C TYR A 220 -8.11 -0.96 -6.06
N TYR A 221 -8.14 -2.29 -6.20
CA TYR A 221 -7.63 -3.02 -7.36
C TYR A 221 -8.79 -3.72 -8.07
N PRO A 222 -9.47 -3.06 -9.03
CA PRO A 222 -10.57 -3.67 -9.76
C PRO A 222 -10.11 -4.92 -10.54
N ALA A 223 -11.03 -5.85 -10.79
CA ALA A 223 -10.74 -7.01 -11.63
C ALA A 223 -10.17 -6.60 -13.00
N CYS A 224 -9.08 -7.22 -13.42
CA CYS A 224 -8.39 -6.90 -14.66
C CYS A 224 -8.69 -7.95 -15.74
N PRO A 225 -9.07 -7.57 -16.97
CA PRO A 225 -9.34 -8.53 -18.05
C PRO A 225 -8.08 -9.18 -18.64
N GLN A 226 -6.89 -8.57 -18.44
CA GLN A 226 -5.60 -9.06 -18.93
C GLN A 226 -4.52 -8.85 -17.86
N PRO A 227 -4.61 -9.55 -16.72
CA PRO A 227 -3.74 -9.31 -15.56
C PRO A 227 -2.25 -9.53 -15.87
N GLU A 228 -1.92 -10.35 -16.86
CA GLU A 228 -0.55 -10.61 -17.31
C GLU A 228 0.14 -9.43 -18.00
N LEU A 229 -0.62 -8.39 -18.37
CA LEU A 229 -0.13 -7.21 -19.08
C LEU A 229 0.04 -5.97 -18.19
N THR A 230 -0.47 -5.98 -16.96
CA THR A 230 -0.45 -4.81 -16.08
C THR A 230 -0.07 -5.18 -14.64
N MET A 231 0.06 -4.18 -13.78
CA MET A 231 0.40 -4.36 -12.37
C MET A 231 -0.56 -3.53 -11.51
N GLY A 232 -0.96 -4.09 -10.36
CA GLY A 232 -1.68 -3.31 -9.35
C GLY A 232 -0.78 -2.21 -8.76
N THR A 233 0.50 -2.48 -8.57
CA THR A 233 1.51 -1.50 -8.15
C THR A 233 2.86 -1.91 -8.72
N THR A 234 3.58 -0.96 -9.32
CA THR A 234 4.93 -1.17 -9.85
C THR A 234 5.93 -1.40 -8.74
N LYS A 235 7.04 -2.08 -9.04
CA LYS A 235 8.18 -2.25 -8.10
C LYS A 235 8.64 -0.91 -7.54
N HIS A 236 8.79 -0.84 -6.21
CA HIS A 236 9.23 0.34 -5.46
C HIS A 236 9.72 -0.10 -4.07
N SER A 237 10.40 0.82 -3.38
CA SER A 237 10.53 0.86 -1.92
C SER A 237 9.61 1.96 -1.38
N ASP A 238 9.22 1.86 -0.11
CA ASP A 238 8.48 2.91 0.57
C ASP A 238 9.43 3.97 1.12
N ASP A 239 9.10 5.24 0.93
CA ASP A 239 9.92 6.38 1.35
C ASP A 239 9.61 6.86 2.78
N ASP A 240 8.93 6.04 3.58
CA ASP A 240 8.54 6.32 4.96
C ASP A 240 9.51 5.70 5.97
N PHE A 241 9.13 5.71 7.26
CA PHE A 241 9.84 4.97 8.29
C PHE A 241 9.34 3.52 8.40
N LEU A 242 8.03 3.36 8.37
CA LEU A 242 7.35 2.10 8.65
C LEU A 242 5.96 2.12 8.02
N THR A 243 5.68 1.15 7.17
CA THR A 243 4.33 0.91 6.66
C THR A 243 3.63 -0.19 7.45
N ILE A 244 2.34 0.02 7.73
CA ILE A 244 1.43 -0.97 8.34
C ILE A 244 0.33 -1.27 7.32
N LEU A 245 0.44 -2.41 6.65
CA LEU A 245 -0.45 -2.83 5.59
C LEU A 245 -1.52 -3.80 6.10
N LEU A 246 -2.77 -3.43 5.88
CA LEU A 246 -3.94 -4.31 5.99
C LEU A 246 -4.34 -4.80 4.60
N GLN A 247 -4.34 -6.12 4.40
CA GLN A 247 -4.76 -6.76 3.15
C GLN A 247 -6.19 -7.31 3.26
N ASP A 248 -6.85 -7.46 2.12
CA ASP A 248 -8.02 -8.33 2.02
C ASP A 248 -7.60 -9.81 1.92
N GLN A 249 -8.57 -10.71 1.79
CA GLN A 249 -8.30 -12.15 1.71
C GLN A 249 -7.97 -12.65 0.29
N ILE A 250 -7.91 -11.77 -0.72
CA ILE A 250 -7.47 -12.12 -2.07
C ILE A 250 -5.94 -12.08 -2.14
N GLY A 251 -5.32 -11.08 -1.49
CA GLY A 251 -3.88 -10.90 -1.45
C GLY A 251 -3.34 -10.19 -2.70
N GLY A 252 -2.19 -10.63 -3.20
CA GLY A 252 -1.51 -10.03 -4.37
C GLY A 252 -0.30 -9.16 -4.03
N LEU A 253 0.05 -9.04 -2.75
CA LEU A 253 1.35 -8.48 -2.36
C LEU A 253 2.45 -9.48 -2.69
N GLN A 254 3.49 -8.98 -3.37
CA GLN A 254 4.74 -9.69 -3.60
C GLN A 254 5.88 -8.83 -3.06
N VAL A 255 6.85 -9.48 -2.42
CA VAL A 255 8.07 -8.83 -1.92
C VAL A 255 9.29 -9.41 -2.64
N LEU A 256 10.29 -8.58 -2.91
CA LEU A 256 11.55 -9.03 -3.50
C LEU A 256 12.51 -9.47 -2.39
N HIS A 257 12.81 -10.77 -2.32
CA HIS A 257 13.75 -11.34 -1.36
C HIS A 257 14.76 -12.24 -2.08
N GLN A 258 16.06 -11.97 -1.89
CA GLN A 258 17.16 -12.70 -2.55
C GLN A 258 16.97 -12.81 -4.07
N ASP A 259 16.67 -11.68 -4.73
CA ASP A 259 16.41 -11.57 -6.17
C ASP A 259 15.23 -12.43 -6.69
N GLN A 260 14.33 -12.85 -5.79
CA GLN A 260 13.13 -13.61 -6.11
C GLN A 260 11.89 -12.90 -5.56
N TRP A 261 10.83 -12.82 -6.37
CA TRP A 261 9.55 -12.35 -5.87
C TRP A 261 8.89 -13.46 -5.04
N VAL A 262 8.40 -13.08 -3.86
CA VAL A 262 7.77 -13.99 -2.90
C VAL A 262 6.38 -13.47 -2.62
N ASP A 263 5.37 -14.33 -2.82
CA ASP A 263 3.99 -14.01 -2.45
C ASP A 263 3.86 -13.90 -0.93
N VAL A 264 3.21 -12.84 -0.45
CA VAL A 264 2.85 -12.69 0.96
C VAL A 264 1.40 -13.13 1.14
N PRO A 265 1.16 -14.31 1.76
CA PRO A 265 -0.19 -14.82 1.88
C PRO A 265 -0.99 -13.98 2.88
N PRO A 266 -2.23 -13.58 2.55
CA PRO A 266 -3.07 -12.83 3.47
C PRO A 266 -3.50 -13.72 4.65
N VAL A 267 -3.22 -13.26 5.88
CA VAL A 267 -3.61 -13.95 7.12
C VAL A 267 -4.75 -13.16 7.79
N PRO A 268 -5.92 -13.78 8.05
CA PRO A 268 -7.04 -13.09 8.71
C PRO A 268 -6.62 -12.45 10.02
N GLY A 269 -6.92 -11.16 10.17
CA GLY A 269 -6.61 -10.39 11.38
C GLY A 269 -5.13 -10.12 11.60
N ALA A 270 -4.29 -10.30 10.59
CA ALA A 270 -2.87 -9.95 10.63
C ALA A 270 -2.60 -8.67 9.85
N LEU A 271 -1.44 -8.05 10.13
CA LEU A 271 -0.94 -6.88 9.42
C LEU A 271 0.46 -7.17 8.90
N VAL A 272 0.76 -6.72 7.68
CA VAL A 272 2.12 -6.78 7.14
C VAL A 272 2.82 -5.48 7.47
N ILE A 273 4.03 -5.59 7.98
CA ILE A 273 4.89 -4.48 8.37
C ILE A 273 6.09 -4.48 7.43
N ASN A 274 6.49 -3.30 6.95
CA ASN A 274 7.75 -3.15 6.23
C ASN A 274 8.49 -1.89 6.64
N VAL A 275 9.81 -2.00 6.55
CA VAL A 275 10.77 -0.93 6.84
C VAL A 275 10.90 -0.05 5.60
N GLY A 276 10.70 1.25 5.76
CA GLY A 276 10.88 2.24 4.69
C GLY A 276 12.28 2.84 4.65
N ASP A 277 12.57 3.55 3.56
CA ASP A 277 13.90 4.09 3.23
C ASP A 277 14.39 5.08 4.30
N LEU A 278 13.51 5.87 4.93
CA LEU A 278 13.92 6.81 5.99
C LEU A 278 14.46 6.09 7.22
N LEU A 279 13.89 4.94 7.56
CA LEU A 279 14.37 4.16 8.69
C LEU A 279 15.69 3.47 8.34
N GLN A 280 15.85 2.96 7.11
CA GLN A 280 17.11 2.37 6.63
C GLN A 280 18.28 3.37 6.64
N VAL A 281 18.06 4.62 6.19
CA VAL A 281 19.09 5.66 6.21
C VAL A 281 19.49 5.97 7.65
N ASN A 282 18.53 6.15 8.57
CA ASN A 282 18.84 6.47 9.96
C ASN A 282 19.65 5.36 10.66
N PHE A 283 19.44 4.08 10.31
CA PHE A 283 20.26 2.99 10.84
C PHE A 283 21.61 2.82 10.16
N SER A 284 21.80 3.33 8.94
CA SER A 284 23.11 3.30 8.25
C SER A 284 24.08 4.38 8.76
N VAL A 285 23.58 5.35 9.52
CA VAL A 285 24.35 6.48 10.07
C VAL A 285 24.64 6.31 11.58
N LEU A 286 24.06 5.30 12.22
CA LEU A 286 24.33 4.90 13.61
C LEU A 286 25.44 3.83 13.69
#